data_AF-A0A2T2UGT6-F1
#
_entry.id   AF-A0A2T2UGT6-F1
#
_cell.length_a   1.000
_cell.length_b   1.000
_cell.length_c   1.000
_cell.angle_alpha   90.00
_cell.angle_beta   90.00
_cell.angle_gamma   90.00
#
_symmetry.space_group_name_H-M   'P 1'
#
loop_
_entity.id
_entity.type
_entity.pdbx_description
1 polymer ?
#
loop_
_entity_poly.entity_id
_entity_poly.type
_entity_poly.pdbx_seq_one_letter_code
_entity_poly.pdbx_strand_id
1 'polypeptide(L)' 'MMTRWPSLVLFVAATVLLLGLPDGAARAQGTTASITGTAVEEATGEPLPGVNVVAIHKPSGTRYGTATGPDG' A
#
# COMPACT_ATOMS: atom_id res chain seq x y z
N MET A 1 -5.19 23.18 49.39
CA MET A 1 -6.03 22.20 48.69
C MET A 1 -6.89 22.90 47.63
N MET A 2 -6.26 23.52 46.63
CA MET A 2 -6.83 24.23 45.47
C MET A 2 -5.62 24.31 44.50
N THR A 3 -5.60 24.04 43.20
CA THR A 3 -6.58 24.12 42.11
C THR A 3 -6.10 23.16 41.00
N ARG A 4 -6.61 21.91 40.94
CA ARG A 4 -6.27 20.99 39.82
C ARG A 4 -7.35 20.98 38.72
N TRP A 5 -8.49 21.62 39.01
CA TRP A 5 -9.57 21.84 38.07
C TRP A 5 -9.22 22.63 36.81
N PRO A 6 -8.45 23.74 36.85
CA PRO A 6 -8.07 24.42 35.61
C PRO A 6 -7.15 23.52 34.76
N SER A 7 -6.27 22.74 35.41
CA SER A 7 -5.42 21.76 34.73
C SER A 7 -6.25 20.63 34.10
N LEU A 8 -7.30 20.16 34.77
CA LEU A 8 -8.22 19.14 34.24
C LEU A 8 -9.02 19.69 33.04
N VAL A 9 -9.54 20.91 33.14
CA VAL A 9 -10.30 21.55 32.05
C VAL A 9 -9.41 21.81 30.84
N LEU A 10 -8.18 22.31 31.05
CA LEU A 10 -7.21 22.51 29.99
C LEU A 10 -6.78 21.17 29.37
N PHE A 11 -6.64 20.12 30.17
CA PHE A 11 -6.30 18.78 29.68
C PHE A 11 -7.42 18.20 28.81
N VAL A 12 -8.67 18.33 29.24
CA VAL A 12 -9.84 17.88 28.46
C VAL A 12 -9.98 18.71 27.17
N ALA A 13 -9.84 20.03 27.26
CA ALA A 13 -9.91 20.92 26.10
C ALA A 13 -8.80 20.61 25.07
N ALA A 14 -7.57 20.38 25.52
CA ALA A 14 -6.46 20.00 24.65
C ALA A 14 -6.69 18.64 23.99
N THR A 15 -7.26 17.68 24.72
CA THR A 15 -7.60 16.34 24.18
C THR A 15 -8.69 16.43 23.12
N VAL A 16 -9.75 17.20 23.37
CA VAL A 16 -10.83 17.43 22.38
C VAL A 16 -10.31 18.14 21.14
N LEU A 17 -9.43 19.12 21.31
CA LEU A 17 -8.78 19.83 20.19
C LEU A 17 -7.91 18.87 19.35
N LEU A 18 -7.16 17.97 20.00
CA LEU A 18 -6.32 16.99 19.31
C LEU A 18 -7.13 15.94 18.55
N LEU A 19 -8.25 15.49 19.12
CA LEU A 19 -9.16 14.49 18.52
C LEU A 19 -10.05 15.07 17.41
N GLY A 20 -10.20 16.39 17.35
CA GLY A 20 -10.96 17.09 16.30
C GLY A 20 -10.13 17.39 15.04
N LEU A 21 -8.83 17.06 15.03
CA LEU A 21 -8.00 17.19 13.84
C LEU A 21 -8.47 16.19 12.78
N PRO A 22 -8.64 16.60 11.50
CA PRO A 22 -9.14 15.70 10.48
C PRO A 22 -8.16 14.55 10.21
N ASP A 23 -8.61 13.30 10.36
CA ASP A 23 -7.87 12.06 10.04
C ASP A 23 -7.52 11.90 8.54
N GLY A 24 -7.79 12.92 7.71
CA GLY A 24 -7.80 12.86 6.25
C GLY A 24 -6.47 12.55 5.57
N ALA A 25 -5.37 12.48 6.33
CA ALA A 25 -4.02 12.25 5.79
C ALA A 25 -3.42 10.86 6.12
N ALA A 26 -4.04 10.05 6.97
CA ALA A 26 -3.48 8.74 7.33
C ALA A 26 -3.80 7.66 6.26
N ARG A 27 -3.24 7.82 5.05
CA ARG A 27 -3.30 6.80 3.99
C ARG A 27 -2.19 5.76 4.23
N ALA A 28 -2.35 4.92 5.25
CA ALA A 28 -1.34 3.90 5.61
C ALA A 28 -1.40 2.61 4.75
N GLN A 29 -2.23 2.56 3.70
CA GLN A 29 -2.40 1.34 2.90
C GLN A 29 -1.53 1.38 1.65
N GLY A 30 -0.23 1.17 1.83
CA GLY A 30 0.66 0.71 0.77
C GLY A 30 0.89 -0.79 0.95
N THR A 31 0.17 -1.64 0.22
CA THR A 31 0.46 -3.07 0.19
C THR A 31 1.52 -3.34 -0.87
N THR A 32 2.68 -3.83 -0.45
CA THR A 32 3.72 -4.32 -1.37
C THR A 32 3.51 -5.80 -1.63
N ALA A 33 3.50 -6.20 -2.89
CA ALA A 33 3.49 -7.60 -3.30
C ALA A 33 4.49 -7.81 -4.44
N SER A 34 5.00 -9.03 -4.59
CA SER A 34 5.88 -9.43 -5.70
C SER A 34 5.30 -10.67 -6.41
N ILE A 35 5.50 -10.74 -7.72
CA ILE A 35 5.13 -11.88 -8.56
C ILE A 35 6.39 -12.25 -9.35
N THR A 36 6.75 -13.52 -9.30
CA THR A 36 7.86 -14.09 -10.06
C THR A 36 7.37 -15.35 -10.75
N GLY A 37 7.81 -15.58 -11.98
CA GLY A 37 7.49 -16.77 -12.76
C GLY A 37 8.30 -16.81 -14.04
N THR A 38 8.08 -17.85 -14.82
CA THR A 38 8.72 -18.07 -16.12
C THR A 38 7.64 -18.27 -17.18
N ALA A 39 7.71 -17.52 -18.27
CA ALA A 39 6.87 -17.73 -19.43
C ALA A 39 7.48 -18.83 -20.29
N VAL A 40 6.69 -19.86 -20.59
CA VAL A 40 7.11 -20.99 -21.44
C VAL A 40 6.09 -21.26 -22.54
N GLU A 41 6.54 -21.84 -23.63
CA GLU A 41 5.66 -22.41 -24.65
C GLU A 41 4.98 -23.67 -24.09
N GLU A 42 3.66 -23.80 -24.29
CA GLU A 42 2.87 -24.90 -23.73
C GLU A 42 3.33 -26.28 -24.23
N ALA A 43 3.61 -26.39 -25.53
CA ALA A 43 3.88 -27.68 -26.18
C ALA A 43 5.29 -28.21 -25.92
N THR A 44 6.29 -27.31 -25.86
CA THR A 44 7.71 -27.66 -25.79
C THR A 44 8.29 -27.43 -24.40
N GLY A 45 7.69 -26.54 -23.60
CA GLY A 45 8.25 -26.07 -22.34
C GLY A 45 9.42 -25.09 -22.50
N GLU A 46 9.70 -24.61 -23.72
CA GLU A 46 10.81 -23.67 -23.96
C GLU A 46 10.52 -22.27 -23.39
N PRO A 47 11.53 -21.58 -22.83
CA PRO A 47 11.36 -20.24 -22.28
C PRO A 47 11.06 -19.21 -23.37
N LEU A 48 10.19 -18.25 -23.04
CA LEU A 48 9.73 -17.21 -23.95
C LEU A 48 10.30 -15.85 -23.54
N PRO A 49 11.43 -15.40 -24.14
CA PRO A 49 12.00 -14.09 -23.86
C PRO A 49 11.20 -12.94 -24.50
N GLY A 50 11.16 -11.79 -23.82
CA GLY A 50 10.54 -10.57 -24.34
C GLY A 50 9.01 -10.53 -24.29
N VAL A 51 8.36 -11.47 -23.61
CA VAL A 51 6.91 -11.47 -23.38
C VAL A 51 6.53 -10.33 -22.45
N ASN A 52 5.56 -9.52 -22.87
CA ASN A 52 5.03 -8.43 -22.05
C ASN A 52 4.04 -8.97 -21.00
N VAL A 53 4.34 -8.77 -19.72
CA VAL A 53 3.52 -9.20 -18.58
C VAL A 53 2.96 -7.98 -17.88
N VAL A 54 1.63 -7.96 -17.67
CA VAL A 54 0.94 -6.85 -16.98
C VAL A 54 0.16 -7.38 -15.79
N ALA A 55 0.56 -6.98 -14.59
CA ALA A 55 -0.17 -7.24 -13.35
C ALA A 55 -1.08 -6.06 -13.00
N ILE A 56 -2.30 -6.33 -12.52
CA ILE A 56 -3.30 -5.30 -12.16
C ILE A 56 -3.68 -5.47 -10.69
N HIS A 57 -3.43 -4.43 -9.88
CA HIS A 57 -3.86 -4.40 -8.48
C HIS A 57 -5.35 -4.06 -8.42
N LYS A 58 -6.21 -5.08 -8.37
CA LYS A 58 -7.68 -5.00 -8.48
C LYS A 58 -8.34 -3.90 -7.63
N PRO A 59 -8.00 -3.67 -6.35
CA PRO A 59 -8.61 -2.60 -5.56
C PRO A 59 -8.31 -1.19 -6.06
N SER A 60 -7.08 -0.95 -6.55
CA SER A 60 -6.62 0.39 -6.96
C SER A 60 -6.69 0.65 -8.47
N GLY A 61 -6.70 -0.41 -9.28
CA GLY A 61 -6.53 -0.33 -10.74
C GLY A 61 -5.10 -0.09 -11.24
N THR A 62 -4.11 0.12 -10.35
CA THR A 62 -2.70 0.31 -10.73
C THR A 62 -2.17 -0.87 -11.54
N ARG A 63 -1.40 -0.57 -12.60
CA ARG A 63 -0.83 -1.54 -13.54
C ARG A 63 0.69 -1.58 -13.39
N TYR A 64 1.24 -2.79 -13.33
CA TYR A 64 2.68 -3.04 -13.26
C TYR A 64 3.08 -3.87 -14.48
N GLY A 65 4.00 -3.36 -15.29
CA GLY A 65 4.45 -4.00 -16.53
C GLY A 65 5.92 -4.41 -16.46
N THR A 66 6.24 -5.56 -17.05
CA THR A 66 7.63 -5.99 -17.29
C THR A 66 7.69 -6.86 -18.55
N ALA A 67 8.87 -6.98 -19.14
CA ALA A 67 9.16 -8.01 -20.13
C ALA A 67 9.90 -9.19 -19.47
N THR A 68 9.70 -10.40 -19.96
CA THR A 68 10.46 -11.60 -19.54
C THR A 68 11.91 -11.56 -20.01
N GLY A 69 12.80 -12.24 -19.27
CA GLY A 69 14.22 -12.30 -19.56
C GLY A 69 14.59 -13.42 -20.54
N PRO A 70 15.89 -13.66 -20.78
CA PRO A 70 16.37 -14.77 -21.62
C PRO A 70 15.89 -16.14 -21.15
N ASP A 71 15.69 -16.32 -19.84
CA ASP A 71 15.23 -17.57 -19.23
C ASP A 71 13.70 -17.69 -19.19
N GLY A 72 12.97 -16.76 -19.84
CA GLY A 72 11.51 -16.61 -19.74
C GLY A 72 11.09 -15.75 -18.56
#